data_AF-A0A7K2M4S7-F1
#
_entry.id   AF-A0A7K2M4S7-F1
#
_cell.length_a   1.000
_cell.length_b   1.000
_cell.length_c   1.000
_cell.angle_alpha   90.00
_cell.angle_beta   90.00
_cell.angle_gamma   90.00
#
_symmetry.space_group_name_H-M   'P 1'
#
loop_
_entity.id
_entity.type
_entity.pdbx_description
1 polymer ?
#
loop_
_entity_poly.entity_id
_entity_poly.type
_entity_poly.pdbx_seq_one_letter_code
_entity_poly.pdbx_strand_id
1 'polypeptide(L)'
;PDDGPPAAGQAEETLHAGDVLLLRTGGPAPGQDEADTVRRLLSLAPRFDTARGARECLRAVVAESGGSGHADGLGVLVARVLP
;
A
#
# COMPACT_ATOMS: atom_id res chain seq x y z
N PRO A 1 22.65 24.14 -15.14
CA PRO A 1 22.03 23.45 -14.00
C PRO A 1 21.62 22.06 -14.48
N ASP A 2 22.14 21.04 -13.81
CA ASP A 2 21.76 19.65 -14.04
C ASP A 2 20.38 19.46 -13.40
N ASP A 3 19.32 19.70 -14.16
CA ASP A 3 17.93 19.47 -13.74
C ASP A 3 17.49 18.06 -14.20
N GLY A 4 18.35 17.07 -13.95
CA GLY A 4 17.96 15.66 -14.01
C GLY A 4 16.99 15.33 -12.87
N PRO A 5 16.12 14.32 -13.02
CA PRO A 5 15.31 13.86 -11.90
C PRO A 5 16.24 13.49 -10.72
N PRO A 6 15.82 13.74 -9.47
CA PRO A 6 16.64 13.40 -8.31
C PRO A 6 17.06 11.93 -8.40
N ALA A 7 18.30 11.63 -8.01
CA ALA A 7 18.79 10.26 -7.97
C ALA A 7 17.83 9.39 -7.14
N ALA A 8 17.27 8.35 -7.77
CA ALA A 8 16.34 7.45 -7.09
C ALA A 8 17.07 6.68 -5.97
N GLY A 9 16.47 6.64 -4.78
CA GLY A 9 16.95 5.81 -3.68
C GLY A 9 16.58 4.33 -3.87
N GLN A 10 17.39 3.43 -3.33
CA GLN A 10 17.09 1.99 -3.26
C GLN A 10 17.05 1.54 -1.80
N ALA A 11 16.09 0.69 -1.47
CA ALA A 11 15.98 0.00 -0.19
C ALA A 11 15.66 -1.48 -0.46
N GLU A 12 16.18 -2.36 0.39
CA GLU A 12 15.99 -3.80 0.30
C GLU A 12 15.50 -4.34 1.64
N GLU A 13 14.56 -5.28 1.60
CA GLU A 13 14.05 -5.96 2.78
C GLU A 13 13.76 -7.42 2.44
N THR A 14 14.10 -8.33 3.35
CA THR A 14 13.87 -9.77 3.16
C THR A 14 12.42 -10.09 3.51
N LEU A 15 11.72 -10.75 2.59
CA LEU A 15 10.34 -11.20 2.81
C LEU A 15 10.29 -12.71 3.07
N HIS A 16 9.38 -13.12 3.93
CA HIS A 16 9.11 -14.50 4.32
C HIS A 16 7.75 -14.97 3.81
N ALA A 17 7.58 -16.29 3.71
CA ALA A 17 6.30 -16.88 3.33
C ALA A 17 5.19 -16.43 4.28
N GLY A 18 4.09 -15.92 3.72
CA GLY A 18 3.01 -15.31 4.48
C GLY A 18 3.01 -13.78 4.46
N ASP A 19 4.14 -13.15 4.17
CA ASP A 19 4.25 -11.69 4.14
C ASP A 19 3.40 -11.09 3.03
N VAL A 20 2.88 -9.89 3.30
CA VAL A 20 2.08 -9.12 2.36
C VAL A 20 2.75 -7.78 2.10
N LEU A 21 3.14 -7.57 0.84
CA LEU A 21 3.64 -6.29 0.36
C LEU A 21 2.49 -5.47 -0.20
N LEU A 22 2.35 -4.23 0.26
CA LEU A 22 1.40 -3.25 -0.26
C LEU A 22 2.14 -2.02 -0.74
N LEU A 23 2.03 -1.73 -2.04
CA LEU A 23 2.56 -0.52 -2.65
C LEU A 23 1.40 0.40 -3.03
N ARG A 24 1.45 1.64 -2.55
CA ARG A 24 0.56 2.72 -3.00
C ARG A 24 1.34 3.63 -3.95
N THR A 25 0.76 3.92 -5.10
CA THR A 25 1.24 4.98 -6.00
C THR A 25 0.35 6.21 -5.82
N GLY A 26 0.97 7.39 -5.67
CA GLY A 26 0.27 8.64 -5.38
C GLY A 26 0.36 9.05 -3.90
N GLY A 27 0.10 10.34 -3.63
CA GLY A 27 0.17 10.90 -2.29
C GLY A 27 -1.07 10.61 -1.44
N PRO A 28 -1.03 10.92 -0.13
CA PRO A 28 -2.24 10.96 0.68
C PRO A 28 -3.23 11.99 0.10
N ALA A 29 -4.54 11.73 0.26
CA ALA A 29 -5.56 12.68 -0.16
C ALA A 29 -5.39 14.03 0.57
N PRO A 30 -5.85 15.16 -0.02
CA PRO A 30 -5.77 16.46 0.64
C PRO A 30 -6.37 16.43 2.06
N GLY A 31 -5.60 16.90 3.04
CA GLY A 31 -6.01 16.89 4.45
C GLY A 31 -5.87 15.54 5.16
N GLN A 32 -5.29 14.52 4.51
CA GLN A 32 -4.85 13.30 5.17
C GLN A 32 -3.35 13.34 5.41
N ASP A 33 -2.94 12.98 6.62
CA ASP A 33 -1.55 12.77 6.97
C ASP A 33 -1.04 11.41 6.43
N GLU A 34 0.20 11.38 5.95
CA GLU A 34 0.80 10.17 5.39
C GLU A 34 1.01 9.11 6.47
N ALA A 35 1.49 9.49 7.67
CA ALA A 35 1.71 8.54 8.75
C ALA A 35 0.38 7.96 9.25
N ASP A 36 -0.68 8.75 9.35
CA ASP A 36 -2.02 8.25 9.69
C ASP A 36 -2.62 7.37 8.59
N THR A 37 -2.28 7.61 7.32
CA THR A 37 -2.63 6.72 6.21
C THR A 37 -1.91 5.37 6.36
N VAL A 38 -0.60 5.38 6.61
CA VAL A 38 0.20 4.17 6.83
C VAL A 38 -0.30 3.39 8.05
N ARG A 39 -0.59 4.06 9.17
CA ARG A 39 -1.13 3.43 10.38
C ARG A 39 -2.45 2.72 10.13
N ARG A 40 -3.36 3.33 9.36
CA ARG A 40 -4.63 2.71 8.95
C ARG A 40 -4.40 1.46 8.10
N LEU A 41 -3.49 1.51 7.13
CA LEU A 41 -3.14 0.34 6.33
C LEU A 41 -2.54 -0.79 7.18
N LEU A 42 -1.65 -0.46 8.13
CA LEU A 42 -1.07 -1.45 9.04
C LEU A 42 -2.10 -2.07 9.99
N SER A 43 -3.16 -1.33 10.36
CA SER A 43 -4.26 -1.87 11.18
C SER A 43 -5.04 -3.00 10.47
N LEU A 44 -4.89 -3.14 9.15
CA LEU A 44 -5.49 -4.23 8.38
C LEU A 44 -4.70 -5.55 8.47
N ALA A 45 -3.54 -5.59 9.12
CA ALA A 45 -2.70 -6.78 9.23
C ALA A 45 -3.47 -8.05 9.66
N PRO A 46 -4.37 -8.02 10.67
CA PRO A 46 -5.18 -9.20 11.02
C PRO A 46 -6.09 -9.69 9.88
N ARG A 47 -6.61 -8.78 9.06
CA ARG A 47 -7.43 -9.14 7.89
C ARG A 47 -6.57 -9.80 6.81
N PHE A 48 -5.35 -9.30 6.62
CA PHE A 48 -4.41 -9.87 5.66
C PHE A 48 -3.95 -11.27 6.06
N ASP A 49 -3.81 -11.54 7.35
CA ASP A 49 -3.49 -12.87 7.88
C ASP A 49 -4.57 -13.90 7.50
N THR A 50 -5.84 -13.53 7.66
CA THR A 50 -6.98 -14.40 7.32
C THR A 50 -7.30 -14.49 5.82
N ALA A 51 -6.73 -13.59 5.01
CA ALA A 51 -7.04 -13.50 3.59
C ALA A 51 -6.46 -14.68 2.81
N ARG A 52 -7.26 -15.28 1.93
CA ARG A 52 -6.83 -16.42 1.11
C ARG A 52 -5.93 -16.03 -0.08
N GLY A 53 -5.62 -14.74 -0.23
CA GLY A 53 -4.73 -14.23 -1.27
C GLY A 53 -4.82 -12.73 -1.48
N ALA A 54 -3.95 -12.22 -2.36
CA ALA A 54 -3.75 -10.78 -2.60
C ALA A 54 -5.05 -10.03 -2.96
N ARG A 55 -5.98 -10.66 -3.70
CA ARG A 55 -7.25 -10.04 -4.07
C ARG A 55 -8.14 -9.73 -2.85
N GLU A 56 -8.12 -10.59 -1.84
CA GLU A 56 -8.91 -10.38 -0.62
C GLU A 56 -8.28 -9.30 0.26
N CYS A 57 -6.94 -9.26 0.33
CA CYS A 57 -6.20 -8.15 0.93
C CYS A 57 -6.54 -6.81 0.25
N LEU A 58 -6.53 -6.76 -1.09
CA LEU A 58 -6.88 -5.55 -1.85
C LEU A 58 -8.30 -5.05 -1.50
N ARG A 59 -9.27 -5.95 -1.34
CA ARG A 59 -10.64 -5.56 -0.95
C ARG A 59 -10.68 -4.94 0.44
N ALA A 60 -9.92 -5.46 1.40
CA ALA A 60 -9.82 -4.86 2.73
C ALA A 60 -9.23 -3.44 2.68
N VAL A 61 -8.23 -3.21 1.82
CA VAL A 61 -7.61 -1.89 1.61
C VAL A 61 -8.59 -0.90 0.98
N VAL A 62 -9.31 -1.31 -0.06
CA VAL A 62 -10.30 -0.45 -0.73
C VAL A 62 -11.46 -0.10 0.21
N ALA A 63 -11.92 -1.06 1.02
CA ALA A 63 -12.96 -0.82 2.02
C ALA A 63 -12.52 0.20 3.09
N GLU A 64 -11.29 0.08 3.59
CA GLU A 64 -10.71 1.02 4.56
C GLU A 64 -10.46 2.41 3.96
N SER A 65 -10.14 2.46 2.67
CA SER A 65 -9.92 3.72 1.93
C SER A 65 -11.23 4.48 1.66
N GLY A 66 -12.38 3.93 2.09
CA GLY A 66 -13.62 4.69 2.22
C GLY A 66 -14.35 4.98 0.93
N GLY A 67 -14.25 4.15 -0.12
CA GLY A 67 -15.16 4.08 -1.29
C GLY A 67 -15.50 5.38 -2.05
N SER A 68 -14.96 6.53 -1.67
CA SER A 68 -15.34 7.84 -2.17
C SER A 68 -14.43 8.18 -3.32
N GLY A 69 -14.99 8.19 -4.52
CA GLY A 69 -14.31 8.49 -5.77
C GLY A 69 -13.61 9.84 -5.76
N HIS A 70 -12.38 9.87 -5.27
CA HIS A 70 -11.38 10.80 -5.76
C HIS A 70 -10.45 10.03 -6.68
N ALA A 71 -10.75 10.20 -7.96
CA ALA A 71 -9.94 9.86 -9.09
C ALA A 71 -8.66 10.69 -9.07
N ASP A 72 -7.77 10.41 -8.12
CA ASP A 72 -6.43 10.97 -8.13
C ASP A 72 -5.41 9.85 -8.29
N GLY A 73 -5.46 9.15 -9.43
CA GLY A 73 -4.39 8.23 -9.87
C GLY A 73 -3.91 7.18 -8.85
N LEU A 74 -4.68 6.87 -7.81
CA LEU A 74 -4.28 6.00 -6.71
C LEU A 74 -4.29 4.54 -7.19
N GLY A 75 -3.12 4.07 -7.61
CA GLY A 75 -2.83 2.67 -7.86
C GLY A 75 -2.43 1.99 -6.56
N VAL A 76 -3.01 0.83 -6.28
CA VAL A 76 -2.56 -0.03 -5.19
C VAL A 76 -2.19 -1.38 -5.77
N LEU A 77 -0.97 -1.82 -5.47
CA LEU A 77 -0.50 -3.17 -5.74
C LEU A 77 -0.40 -3.93 -4.42
N VAL A 78 -0.95 -5.14 -4.41
CA VAL A 78 -0.83 -6.07 -3.28
C VAL A 78 -0.20 -7.36 -3.79
N ALA A 79 0.87 -7.78 -3.14
CA ALA A 79 1.52 -9.06 -3.36
C ALA A 79 1.57 -9.83 -2.04
N ARG A 80 1.39 -11.16 -2.12
CA ARG A 80 1.59 -12.07 -0.99
C ARG A 80 2.69 -13.04 -1.35
N VAL A 81 3.62 -13.23 -0.44
CA VAL A 81 4.68 -14.22 -0.58
C VAL A 81 4.10 -15.58 -0.23
N LEU A 82 4.08 -16.46 -1.22
CA LEU A 82 3.69 -17.85 -1.06
C LEU A 82 4.95 -18.68 -0.74
N PRO A 83 4.81 -19.83 -0.06
CA PRO A 83 5.90 -20.78 0.09
C PRO A 83 6.41 -21.32 -1.26
#